data_AF-A0A9P6EJ03-F1
#
_entry.id   AF-A0A9P6EJ03-F1
#
_cell.length_a   1.000
_cell.length_b   1.000
_cell.length_c   1.000
_cell.angle_alpha   90.00
_cell.angle_beta   90.00
_cell.angle_gamma   90.00
#
_symmetry.space_group_name_H-M   'P 1'
#
loop_
_entity.id
_entity.type
_entity.pdbx_description
1 polymer ?
#
loop_
_entity_poly.entity_id
_entity_poly.type
_entity_poly.pdbx_seq_one_letter_code
_entity_poly.pdbx_strand_id
1 'polypeptide(L)' 'LWCFVSQSRARVTVCKRLKLKCDRRAPCGSCVKRDTVARCQYSAAAAEKVDIHSVNNRLLNVESHL' A
#
# COMPACT_ATOMS: atom_id res chain seq x y z
N LEU A 1 3.27 -14.14 -2.32
CA LEU A 1 3.97 -13.23 -3.27
C LEU A 1 3.68 -11.72 -3.07
N TRP A 2 3.00 -11.29 -1.99
CA TRP A 2 2.32 -9.98 -1.93
C TRP A 2 3.11 -8.74 -1.48
N CYS A 3 4.44 -8.81 -1.33
CA CYS A 3 5.26 -7.62 -1.03
C CYS A 3 6.45 -7.43 -1.98
N PHE A 4 6.60 -8.30 -2.99
CA PHE A 4 7.83 -8.40 -3.79
C PHE A 4 7.71 -7.82 -5.21
N VAL A 5 6.50 -7.76 -5.78
CA VAL A 5 6.29 -7.35 -7.19
C VAL A 5 5.61 -5.98 -7.25
N SER A 6 6.38 -4.93 -6.96
CA SER A 6 6.26 -3.65 -7.66
C SER A 6 7.18 -2.63 -7.03
N GLN A 7 8.22 -2.35 -7.80
CA GLN A 7 9.15 -1.25 -7.74
C GLN A 7 8.48 0.06 -7.27
N SER A 8 8.67 0.41 -5.99
CA SER A 8 8.66 1.77 -5.45
C SER A 8 9.15 1.74 -4.01
N ARG A 9 10.05 2.65 -3.68
CA ARG A 9 10.77 2.82 -2.40
C ARG A 9 9.88 3.23 -1.22
N ALA A 10 8.60 2.87 -1.23
CA ALA A 10 7.66 3.09 -0.14
C ALA A 10 8.06 2.22 1.04
N ARG A 11 8.83 2.82 1.96
CA ARG A 11 9.53 2.11 3.03
C ARG A 11 8.57 1.71 4.15
N VAL A 12 7.62 0.80 3.92
CA VAL A 12 7.03 0.04 5.04
C VAL A 12 8.07 -1.00 5.48
N THR A 13 9.11 -0.53 6.17
CA THR A 13 10.27 -1.33 6.57
C THR A 13 9.84 -2.60 7.30
N VAL A 14 8.81 -2.52 8.15
CA VAL A 14 8.32 -3.65 8.93
C VAL A 14 7.57 -4.68 8.07
N CYS A 15 6.50 -4.29 7.37
CA CYS A 15 5.72 -5.24 6.56
C CYS A 15 6.54 -5.84 5.41
N LYS A 16 7.43 -5.05 4.79
CA LYS A 16 8.32 -5.55 3.74
C LYS A 16 9.33 -6.56 4.29
N ARG A 17 9.98 -6.25 5.42
CA ARG A 17 10.94 -7.17 6.09
C ARG A 17 10.27 -8.46 6.53
N LEU A 18 9.06 -8.37 7.07
CA LEU A 18 8.27 -9.51 7.54
C LEU A 18 7.44 -10.19 6.44
N LYS A 19 7.55 -9.73 5.18
CA LYS A 19 6.81 -10.25 4.00
C LYS A 19 5.28 -10.32 4.21
N LEU A 20 4.72 -9.33 4.91
CA LEU A 20 3.30 -9.24 5.24
C LEU A 20 2.51 -8.50 4.16
N LYS A 21 1.22 -8.83 4.03
CA LYS A 21 0.28 -7.99 3.28
C LYS A 21 0.09 -6.65 4.03
N CYS A 22 0.31 -5.55 3.32
CA CYS A 22 0.14 -4.19 3.84
C CYS A 22 -1.08 -3.54 3.21
N ASP A 23 -2.03 -3.12 4.03
CA ASP A 23 -3.26 -2.41 3.65
C ASP A 23 -3.06 -0.91 3.40
N ARG A 24 -1.81 -0.42 3.47
CA ARG A 24 -1.40 0.97 3.21
C ARG A 24 -2.10 2.05 4.05
N ARG A 25 -2.87 1.68 5.07
CA ARG A 25 -3.39 2.61 6.09
C ARG A 25 -2.24 3.12 6.96
N ALA A 26 -2.42 4.29 7.57
CA ALA A 26 -1.45 4.91 8.47
C ALA A 26 -2.08 5.11 9.86
N PRO A 27 -1.79 4.23 10.83
CA PRO A 27 -0.97 3.01 10.74
C PRO A 27 -1.69 1.84 10.05
N CYS A 28 -0.94 0.88 9.50
CA CYS A 28 -1.51 -0.25 8.78
C CYS A 28 -2.01 -1.33 9.76
N GLY A 29 -3.08 -2.05 9.42
CA GLY A 29 -3.68 -3.05 10.30
C GLY A 29 -2.70 -4.18 10.68
N SER A 30 -1.77 -4.52 9.80
CA SER A 30 -0.70 -5.49 10.08
C SER A 30 0.29 -5.02 11.14
N CYS A 31 0.56 -3.72 11.22
CA CYS A 31 1.45 -3.14 12.24
C CYS A 31 0.75 -2.94 13.57
N VAL A 32 -0.55 -2.62 13.56
CA VAL A 32 -1.39 -2.55 14.78
C VAL A 32 -1.45 -3.92 15.47
N LYS A 33 -1.76 -4.99 14.73
CA LYS A 33 -1.87 -6.35 15.28
C LYS A 33 -0.58 -6.91 15.89
N ARG A 34 0.58 -6.32 15.58
CA ARG A 34 1.91 -6.79 16.03
C ARG A 34 2.62 -5.77 16.92
N ASP A 35 1.92 -4.72 17.31
CA ASP A 35 2.45 -3.65 18.15
C ASP A 35 3.75 -3.02 17.59
N THR A 36 3.77 -2.80 16.27
CA THR A 36 4.89 -2.17 15.55
C THR A 36 4.50 -0.84 14.95
N VAL A 37 3.47 -0.20 15.52
CA VAL A 37 2.84 1.03 15.04
C VAL A 37 3.86 2.16 14.91
N ALA A 38 4.75 2.32 15.90
CA ALA A 38 5.81 3.34 15.91
C ALA A 38 6.78 3.24 14.73
N ARG A 39 6.92 2.05 14.13
CA ARG A 39 7.80 1.78 12.97
C ARG A 39 7.03 1.72 11.64
N CYS A 40 5.71 1.91 11.67
CA CYS A 40 4.85 1.92 10.49
C CYS A 40 4.88 3.32 9.84
N GLN A 41 5.96 3.60 9.12
CA GLN A 41 6.18 4.90 8.47
C GLN A 41 6.11 4.76 6.95
N TYR A 42 5.42 5.70 6.30
CA TYR A 42 5.40 5.83 4.86
C TYR A 42 6.20 7.08 4.49
N SER A 43 7.04 7.00 3.46
CA SER A 43 7.65 8.19 2.88
C SER A 43 6.56 9.08 2.24
N ALA A 44 6.74 10.40 2.21
CA ALA A 44 5.81 11.32 1.53
C ALA A 44 5.52 10.89 0.08
N ALA A 45 6.57 10.56 -0.69
CA ALA A 45 6.45 10.04 -2.05
C ALA A 45 5.66 8.72 -2.18
N ALA A 46 5.46 7.98 -1.08
CA ALA A 46 4.62 6.79 -1.04
C ALA A 46 3.17 7.09 -0.67
N ALA A 47 2.93 8.14 0.12
CA ALA A 47 1.59 8.62 0.46
C ALA A 47 0.93 9.29 -0.77
N GLU A 48 1.72 9.96 -1.60
CA GLU A 48 1.24 10.61 -2.84
C GLU A 48 1.04 9.63 -4.00
N LYS A 49 1.41 8.35 -3.83
CA LYS A 49 1.35 7.40 -4.92
C LYS A 49 -0.09 6.96 -5.17
N VAL A 50 -0.68 7.51 -6.23
CA VAL A 50 -1.98 7.09 -6.77
C VAL A 50 -1.88 5.64 -7.27
N ASP A 51 -2.83 4.80 -6.87
CA ASP A 51 -2.90 3.40 -7.30
C ASP A 51 -3.51 3.31 -8.72
N ILE A 52 -2.65 3.09 -9.72
CA ILE A 52 -3.06 3.09 -11.14
C ILE A 52 -4.10 2.00 -11.45
N HIS A 53 -4.04 0.84 -10.76
CA HIS A 53 -5.03 -0.22 -10.95
C HIS A 53 -6.41 0.23 -10.46
N SER A 54 -6.48 0.87 -9.29
CA SER A 54 -7.72 1.46 -8.79
C SER A 54 -8.28 2.51 -9.75
N VAL A 55 -7.42 3.37 -10.31
CA VAL A 55 -7.84 4.37 -11.31
C VAL A 55 -8.38 3.71 -12.56
N ASN A 56 -7.68 2.73 -13.14
CA ASN A 56 -8.13 2.01 -14.33
C ASN A 56 -9.46 1.29 -14.09
N ASN A 57 -9.63 0.62 -12.95
CA ASN A 57 -10.89 -0.05 -12.63
C ASN A 57 -12.05 0.95 -12.54
N ARG A 58 -11.81 2.14 -11.98
CA ARG A 58 -12.81 3.22 -11.94
C ARG A 58 -13.12 3.74 -13.34
N LEU A 59 -12.11 3.92 -14.19
CA LEU A 59 -12.27 4.33 -15.58
C LEU A 59 -13.15 3.34 -16.35
N LEU A 60 -12.80 2.05 -16.31
CA LEU A 60 -13.55 0.98 -16.98
C LEU A 60 -15.02 0.94 -16.54
N ASN A 61 -15.30 1.16 -15.25
CA ASN A 61 -16.66 1.23 -14.76
C ASN A 61 -17.43 2.42 -15.36
N VAL A 62 -16.80 3.59 -15.47
CA VAL A 62 -17.42 4.77 -16.10
C VAL A 62 -17.66 4.53 -17.59
N GLU A 63 -16.67 3.98 -18.30
CA GLU A 63 -16.78 3.66 -19.73
C GLU A 63 -17.88 2.62 -20.00
N SER A 64 -18.15 1.70 -19.07
CA SER A 64 -19.24 0.72 -19.23
C SER A 64 -20.65 1.32 -19.19
N HIS A 65 -20.79 2.57 -18.77
CA HIS A 65 -22.07 3.30 -18.73
C HIS A 65 -22.26 4.27 -19.91
N LEU A 66 -21.33 4.28 -20.88
CA LEU A 66 -21.40 5.03 -22.14
C LEU A 66 -21.74 4.09 -23.30
#